data_AF-A0A1B7T7P7-F1
#
_entry.id   AF-A0A1B7T7P7-F1
#
_cell.length_a   1.000
_cell.length_b   1.000
_cell.length_c   1.000
_cell.angle_alpha   90.00
_cell.angle_beta   90.00
_cell.angle_gamma   90.00
#
_symmetry.space_group_name_H-M   'P 1'
#
loop_
_entity.id
_entity.type
_entity.pdbx_description
1 polymer ?
#
loop_
_entity_poly.entity_id
_entity_poly.type
_entity_poly.pdbx_seq_one_letter_code
_entity_poly.pdbx_strand_id
1 'polypeptide(L)'
;MPTIANNKIASAKPLKKRPNNKPINNKVDNKNSNPKSKNINPNNNVPNNTTNFEINLGYENFPFDLYNTRPLSNTSVDKSTKKYKTPIEIPKFMVKKKLTITPKLFKQNTWDLANQESLKNLEDSKKNGNITTQGLYDQFKARRDKERLKLEQLKLVDKADTSKHLNDAINFQGSCLEMCPVFERIRRELENNVSHLEKENNFASPDKAIKAFARPAASAPPPLPSDVRPPNVLVKALNYIVDNILQTLPEK
;
A
#
# COMPACT_ATOMS: atom_id res chain seq x y z
N MET A 1 -17.50 42.65 30.49
CA MET A 1 -16.89 44.00 30.51
C MET A 1 -15.66 43.92 31.41
N PRO A 2 -14.52 44.50 31.01
CA PRO A 2 -13.51 44.04 30.04
C PRO A 2 -12.19 43.69 30.79
N THR A 3 -11.19 43.00 30.21
CA THR A 3 -10.14 43.63 29.37
C THR A 3 -9.50 42.66 28.37
N ILE A 4 -9.31 43.21 27.18
CA ILE A 4 -8.65 42.69 25.99
C ILE A 4 -7.14 42.90 26.13
N ALA A 5 -6.34 41.88 25.78
CA ALA A 5 -4.94 42.08 25.40
C ALA A 5 -4.67 41.39 24.06
N ASN A 6 -4.35 42.22 23.06
CA ASN A 6 -4.11 41.89 21.68
C ASN A 6 -2.68 41.38 21.41
N ASN A 7 -2.61 40.46 20.45
CA ASN A 7 -1.63 40.29 19.37
C ASN A 7 -0.12 40.17 19.68
N LYS A 8 0.46 39.07 19.17
CA LYS A 8 1.55 39.16 18.18
C LYS A 8 1.51 37.97 17.21
N ILE A 9 1.08 38.29 15.99
CA ILE A 9 1.15 37.45 14.78
C ILE A 9 2.61 37.42 14.34
N ALA A 10 3.23 36.24 14.35
CA ALA A 10 4.57 36.05 13.80
C ALA A 10 4.50 35.83 12.28
N SER A 11 4.99 36.85 11.59
CA SER A 11 5.32 36.97 10.17
C SER A 11 5.81 35.69 9.47
N ALA A 12 5.20 35.42 8.32
CA ALA A 12 5.60 34.41 7.34
C ALA A 12 6.93 34.78 6.65
N LYS A 13 7.89 33.85 6.64
CA LYS A 13 9.14 33.99 5.86
C LYS A 13 8.89 33.65 4.38
N PRO A 14 9.48 34.41 3.43
CA PRO A 14 9.21 34.28 2.00
C PRO A 14 9.89 33.06 1.37
N LEU A 15 9.19 32.49 0.38
CA LEU A 15 9.61 31.39 -0.49
C LEU A 15 10.89 31.72 -1.27
N LYS A 16 11.91 30.85 -1.18
CA LYS A 16 13.07 30.87 -2.07
C LYS A 16 12.70 30.29 -3.44
N LYS A 17 12.91 31.09 -4.50
CA LYS A 17 12.71 30.74 -5.91
C LYS A 17 13.62 29.59 -6.33
N ARG A 18 13.06 28.60 -7.06
CA ARG A 18 13.81 27.55 -7.78
C ARG A 18 14.54 28.14 -8.99
N PRO A 19 15.79 27.74 -9.29
CA PRO A 19 16.43 28.06 -10.56
C PRO A 19 15.95 27.13 -11.69
N ASN A 20 15.83 27.73 -12.88
CA ASN A 20 15.40 27.13 -14.15
C ASN A 20 16.46 26.18 -14.71
N ASN A 21 16.08 24.93 -15.04
CA ASN A 21 16.89 24.05 -15.89
C ASN A 21 16.35 24.02 -17.32
N LYS A 22 17.17 24.50 -18.26
CA LYS A 22 17.00 24.37 -19.71
C LYS A 22 17.23 22.91 -20.15
N PRO A 23 16.63 22.47 -21.27
CA PRO A 23 16.79 21.12 -21.77
C PRO A 23 18.14 20.93 -22.48
N ILE A 24 18.80 19.81 -22.21
CA ILE A 24 19.99 19.34 -22.92
C ILE A 24 19.51 18.54 -24.14
N ASN A 25 19.94 18.97 -25.32
CA ASN A 25 19.70 18.30 -26.61
C ASN A 25 20.77 17.23 -26.88
N ASN A 26 20.32 16.16 -27.51
CA ASN A 26 21.04 14.94 -27.87
C ASN A 26 22.26 15.15 -28.80
N LYS A 27 23.24 14.25 -28.69
CA LYS A 27 23.99 13.75 -29.85
C LYS A 27 24.52 12.34 -29.58
N VAL A 28 23.90 11.34 -30.21
CA VAL A 28 24.46 9.99 -30.38
C VAL A 28 24.65 9.79 -31.87
N ASP A 29 25.91 9.86 -32.29
CA ASP A 29 26.34 9.39 -33.60
C ASP A 29 26.61 7.89 -33.47
N ASN A 30 25.95 7.04 -34.27
CA ASN A 30 26.65 5.85 -34.74
C ASN A 30 26.13 5.27 -36.06
N LYS A 31 27.11 4.91 -36.89
CA LYS A 31 27.04 4.58 -38.31
C LYS A 31 26.61 3.13 -38.56
N ASN A 32 26.00 2.96 -39.74
CA ASN A 32 25.77 1.73 -40.50
C ASN A 32 26.79 0.61 -40.32
N SER A 33 26.31 -0.65 -40.29
CA SER A 33 26.61 -1.62 -41.36
C SER A 33 25.78 -2.92 -41.20
N ASN A 34 25.23 -3.37 -42.31
CA ASN A 34 24.58 -4.67 -42.52
C ASN A 34 25.49 -5.47 -43.47
N PRO A 35 25.48 -6.82 -43.44
CA PRO A 35 25.15 -7.50 -44.71
C PRO A 35 24.41 -8.87 -44.61
N LYS A 36 23.51 -9.07 -45.60
CA LYS A 36 23.19 -10.27 -46.43
C LYS A 36 22.75 -11.57 -45.70
N SER A 37 21.47 -11.94 -45.77
CA SER A 37 20.72 -12.65 -46.84
C SER A 37 21.05 -14.16 -47.00
N LYS A 38 20.00 -14.99 -46.91
CA LYS A 38 19.81 -16.21 -47.71
C LYS A 38 18.32 -16.57 -47.75
N ASN A 39 17.80 -16.60 -48.98
CA ASN A 39 16.47 -17.03 -49.43
C ASN A 39 16.30 -18.54 -49.32
N ILE A 40 15.13 -19.03 -48.88
CA ILE A 40 14.40 -20.19 -49.44
C ILE A 40 12.89 -19.95 -49.22
N ASN A 41 12.08 -20.17 -50.27
CA ASN A 41 10.60 -20.18 -50.30
C ASN A 41 10.18 -21.38 -51.19
N PRO A 42 8.89 -21.71 -51.38
CA PRO A 42 7.84 -22.17 -50.46
C PRO A 42 7.28 -23.56 -50.85
N ASN A 43 6.48 -24.16 -49.96
CA ASN A 43 5.18 -24.83 -50.21
C ASN A 43 4.95 -25.97 -49.20
N ASN A 44 3.82 -25.92 -48.48
CA ASN A 44 2.89 -27.04 -48.39
C ASN A 44 1.63 -26.65 -47.60
N ASN A 45 0.52 -26.68 -48.33
CA ASN A 45 -0.91 -26.75 -48.02
C ASN A 45 -1.32 -27.15 -46.59
N VAL A 46 -2.21 -26.34 -46.00
CA VAL A 46 -3.25 -26.80 -45.05
C VAL A 46 -4.57 -26.09 -45.41
N PRO A 47 -5.73 -26.78 -45.43
CA PRO A 47 -6.94 -26.31 -46.11
C PRO A 47 -7.80 -25.35 -45.28
N ASN A 48 -8.47 -24.45 -46.00
CA ASN A 48 -9.57 -23.62 -45.51
C ASN A 48 -10.79 -24.48 -45.20
N ASN A 49 -11.31 -24.40 -43.97
CA ASN A 49 -12.71 -24.75 -43.68
C ASN A 49 -13.43 -23.49 -43.21
N THR A 50 -14.13 -22.85 -44.15
CA THR A 50 -15.13 -21.83 -43.91
C THR A 50 -16.43 -22.54 -43.59
N THR A 51 -16.79 -22.66 -42.31
CA THR A 51 -18.17 -22.93 -41.92
C THR A 51 -18.84 -21.61 -41.60
N ASN A 52 -19.61 -21.11 -42.56
CA ASN A 52 -20.64 -20.10 -42.34
C ASN A 52 -21.65 -20.67 -41.33
N PHE A 53 -21.70 -20.11 -40.13
CA PHE A 53 -22.87 -20.21 -39.27
C PHE A 53 -23.49 -18.82 -39.19
N GLU A 54 -24.48 -18.60 -40.05
CA GLU A 54 -25.49 -17.57 -39.84
C GLU A 54 -26.32 -17.98 -38.62
N ILE A 55 -26.32 -17.14 -37.59
CA ILE A 55 -27.42 -17.11 -36.63
C ILE A 55 -27.79 -15.64 -36.49
N ASN A 56 -28.93 -15.29 -37.07
CA ASN A 56 -29.54 -13.99 -36.93
C ASN A 56 -30.76 -14.11 -36.01
N LEU A 57 -30.89 -13.09 -35.16
CA LEU A 57 -32.07 -12.63 -34.40
C LEU A 57 -32.47 -13.36 -33.11
N GLY A 58 -32.36 -12.58 -32.03
CA GLY A 58 -32.97 -12.82 -30.73
C GLY A 58 -32.60 -11.70 -29.76
N TYR A 59 -33.05 -10.48 -30.04
CA TYR A 59 -33.00 -9.38 -29.08
C TYR A 59 -33.92 -9.71 -27.89
N GLU A 60 -33.35 -10.12 -26.77
CA GLU A 60 -33.96 -10.00 -25.45
C GLU A 60 -32.87 -9.71 -24.40
N ASN A 61 -32.64 -8.42 -24.19
CA ASN A 61 -32.36 -7.76 -22.91
C ASN A 61 -31.41 -8.45 -21.90
N PHE A 62 -30.10 -8.20 -22.05
CA PHE A 62 -29.19 -8.05 -20.91
C PHE A 62 -28.29 -6.82 -21.13
N PRO A 63 -28.28 -5.80 -20.24
CA PRO A 63 -27.71 -4.51 -20.56
C PRO A 63 -26.25 -4.42 -20.13
N PHE A 64 -25.31 -5.15 -20.77
CA PHE A 64 -23.88 -4.96 -20.44
C PHE A 64 -22.85 -5.55 -21.43
N ASP A 65 -22.79 -5.02 -22.65
CA ASP A 65 -21.68 -5.16 -23.61
C ASP A 65 -20.43 -4.33 -23.19
N LEU A 66 -20.04 -4.33 -21.90
CA LEU A 66 -19.32 -3.19 -21.31
C LEU A 66 -17.83 -3.02 -21.64
N TYR A 67 -17.21 -3.85 -22.47
CA TYR A 67 -15.78 -3.68 -22.78
C TYR A 67 -15.41 -3.77 -24.26
N ASN A 68 -16.37 -4.03 -25.15
CA ASN A 68 -16.09 -3.96 -26.59
C ASN A 68 -16.29 -2.50 -27.05
N THR A 69 -15.20 -1.74 -27.06
CA THR A 69 -15.19 -0.40 -27.65
C THR A 69 -15.50 -0.51 -29.14
N ARG A 70 -16.45 0.31 -29.61
CA ARG A 70 -16.85 0.38 -31.01
C ARG A 70 -16.16 1.57 -31.70
N PRO A 71 -15.94 1.51 -33.02
CA PRO A 71 -15.44 2.67 -33.77
C PRO A 71 -16.44 3.84 -33.66
N LEU A 72 -15.90 5.07 -33.68
CA LEU A 72 -16.70 6.30 -33.53
C LEU A 72 -17.67 6.54 -34.72
N SER A 73 -17.42 5.88 -35.86
CA SER A 73 -18.26 5.91 -37.06
C SER A 73 -18.34 4.53 -37.72
N ASN A 74 -19.47 4.23 -38.37
CA ASN A 74 -19.68 3.03 -39.20
C ASN A 74 -19.07 3.16 -40.61
N THR A 75 -18.13 4.07 -40.82
CA THR A 75 -17.52 4.25 -42.14
C THR A 75 -16.67 3.02 -42.45
N SER A 76 -16.95 2.38 -43.59
CA SER A 76 -16.10 1.36 -44.21
C SER A 76 -14.72 1.96 -44.46
N VAL A 77 -13.86 1.96 -43.44
CA VAL A 77 -12.49 2.45 -43.54
C VAL A 77 -11.78 1.52 -44.51
N ASP A 78 -11.41 2.09 -45.65
CA ASP A 78 -10.59 1.45 -46.66
C ASP A 78 -9.40 0.78 -45.97
N LYS A 79 -9.31 -0.55 -46.06
CA LYS A 79 -8.43 -1.40 -45.22
C LYS A 79 -6.94 -1.07 -45.41
N SER A 80 -6.60 -0.21 -46.37
CA SER A 80 -5.27 0.15 -46.84
C SER A 80 -4.52 1.19 -46.01
N THR A 81 -5.15 1.88 -45.04
CA THR A 81 -4.46 2.94 -44.26
C THR A 81 -4.63 2.85 -42.74
N LYS A 82 -4.69 1.62 -42.19
CA LYS A 82 -4.58 1.44 -40.72
C LYS A 82 -3.21 1.88 -40.22
N LYS A 83 -3.08 3.16 -39.87
CA LYS A 83 -1.89 3.71 -39.21
C LYS A 83 -1.87 3.23 -37.76
N TYR A 84 -0.86 2.42 -37.41
CA TYR A 84 -0.61 2.06 -36.03
C TYR A 84 -0.20 3.31 -35.24
N LYS A 85 -1.06 3.76 -34.32
CA LYS A 85 -0.72 4.83 -33.39
C LYS A 85 0.17 4.27 -32.30
N THR A 86 1.15 5.04 -31.86
CA THR A 86 1.91 4.73 -30.65
C THR A 86 0.96 4.75 -29.44
N PRO A 87 1.11 3.83 -28.47
CA PRO A 87 0.32 3.87 -27.25
C PRO A 87 0.50 5.21 -26.52
N ILE A 88 -0.61 5.82 -26.11
CA ILE A 88 -0.62 7.05 -25.31
C ILE A 88 -0.67 6.66 -23.83
N GLU A 89 0.01 7.42 -22.97
CA GLU A 89 -0.13 7.27 -21.53
C GLU A 89 -1.60 7.45 -21.08
N ILE A 90 -2.00 6.70 -20.05
CA ILE A 90 -3.37 6.73 -19.54
C ILE A 90 -3.66 8.16 -19.02
N PRO A 91 -4.71 8.84 -19.52
CA PRO A 91 -5.08 10.15 -19.02
C PRO A 91 -5.31 10.14 -17.51
N LYS A 92 -4.92 11.21 -16.82
CA LYS A 92 -4.99 11.31 -15.34
C LYS A 92 -6.35 10.95 -14.75
N PHE A 93 -7.44 11.35 -15.42
CA PHE A 93 -8.81 11.09 -14.98
C PHE A 93 -9.27 9.64 -15.22
N MET A 94 -8.57 8.88 -16.06
CA MET A 94 -8.82 7.46 -16.30
C MET A 94 -7.99 6.55 -15.39
N VAL A 95 -7.05 7.09 -14.60
CA VAL A 95 -6.31 6.31 -13.62
C VAL A 95 -7.24 5.92 -12.48
N LYS A 96 -7.77 4.70 -12.56
CA LYS A 96 -8.60 4.12 -11.51
C LYS A 96 -7.71 3.63 -10.38
N LYS A 97 -8.11 3.92 -9.14
CA LYS A 97 -7.52 3.26 -7.96
C LYS A 97 -7.75 1.76 -8.08
N LYS A 98 -6.67 0.96 -8.12
CA LYS A 98 -6.76 -0.50 -8.17
C LYS A 98 -7.26 -1.02 -6.83
N LEU A 99 -8.57 -1.20 -6.71
CA LEU A 99 -9.16 -1.92 -5.59
C LEU A 99 -8.68 -3.38 -5.66
N THR A 100 -8.12 -3.88 -4.57
CA THR A 100 -7.68 -5.27 -4.47
C THR A 100 -8.88 -6.10 -4.06
N ILE A 101 -9.62 -6.62 -5.05
CA ILE A 101 -10.80 -7.47 -4.83
C ILE A 101 -10.36 -8.91 -4.52
N THR A 102 -9.23 -9.34 -5.07
CA THR A 102 -8.67 -10.67 -4.84
C THR A 102 -7.65 -10.66 -3.71
N PRO A 103 -7.61 -11.70 -2.86
CA PRO A 103 -6.61 -11.81 -1.82
C PRO A 103 -5.22 -11.89 -2.46
N LYS A 104 -4.32 -11.02 -2.03
CA LYS A 104 -2.91 -11.06 -2.43
C LYS A 104 -2.17 -12.03 -1.52
N LEU A 105 -1.18 -12.72 -2.08
CA LEU A 105 -0.25 -13.53 -1.30
C LEU A 105 0.49 -12.63 -0.30
N PHE A 106 0.47 -13.01 0.97
CA PHE A 106 1.23 -12.33 2.01
C PHE A 106 2.73 -12.57 1.79
N LYS A 107 3.48 -11.48 1.59
CA LYS A 107 4.94 -11.49 1.50
C LYS A 107 5.52 -10.45 2.45
N GLN A 108 6.18 -10.90 3.51
CA GLN A 108 6.89 -10.03 4.44
C GLN A 108 8.33 -9.79 3.95
N ASN A 109 8.86 -8.60 4.23
CA ASN A 109 10.26 -8.31 3.99
C ASN A 109 11.13 -8.96 5.08
N THR A 110 12.27 -9.52 4.70
CA THR A 110 13.17 -10.25 5.64
C THR A 110 13.73 -9.36 6.74
N TRP A 111 14.06 -8.09 6.42
CA TRP A 111 14.55 -7.13 7.40
C TRP A 111 13.45 -6.72 8.39
N ASP A 112 12.22 -6.50 7.90
CA ASP A 112 11.07 -6.16 8.73
C ASP A 112 10.69 -7.31 9.68
N LEU A 113 10.70 -8.55 9.18
CA LEU A 113 10.49 -9.74 10.01
C LEU A 113 11.51 -9.82 11.16
N ALA A 114 12.81 -9.74 10.83
CA ALA A 114 13.88 -9.79 11.82
C ALA A 114 13.81 -8.63 12.84
N ASN A 115 13.41 -7.44 12.40
CA ASN A 115 13.19 -6.30 13.29
C ASN A 115 12.05 -6.58 14.28
N GLN A 116 10.90 -7.08 13.81
CA GLN A 116 9.76 -7.42 14.66
C GLN A 116 10.08 -8.55 15.65
N GLU A 117 10.79 -9.59 15.21
CA GLU A 117 11.28 -10.67 16.08
C GLU A 117 12.21 -10.12 17.17
N SER A 118 13.11 -9.19 16.83
CA SER A 118 13.97 -8.55 17.82
C SER A 118 13.18 -7.74 18.86
N LEU A 119 12.11 -7.04 18.46
CA LEU A 119 11.23 -6.33 19.40
C LEU A 119 10.50 -7.31 20.33
N LYS A 120 10.02 -8.43 19.80
CA LYS A 120 9.36 -9.48 20.57
C LYS A 120 10.30 -10.08 21.63
N ASN A 121 11.53 -10.41 21.25
CA ASN A 121 12.53 -10.94 22.19
C ASN A 121 12.84 -9.97 23.35
N LEU A 122 12.80 -8.65 23.07
CA LEU A 122 12.99 -7.62 24.10
C LEU A 122 11.79 -7.49 25.04
N GLU A 123 10.57 -7.61 24.51
CA GLU A 123 9.36 -7.70 25.32
C GLU A 123 9.38 -8.92 26.24
N ASP A 124 9.80 -10.08 25.73
CA ASP A 124 9.91 -11.29 26.55
C ASP A 124 11.01 -11.17 27.63
N SER A 125 12.14 -10.53 27.28
CA SER A 125 13.19 -10.20 28.25
C SER A 125 12.70 -9.27 29.36
N LYS A 126 11.75 -8.38 29.07
CA LYS A 126 11.09 -7.52 30.05
C LYS A 126 10.18 -8.30 30.98
N LYS A 127 9.44 -9.30 30.49
CA LYS A 127 8.63 -10.18 31.34
C LYS A 127 9.48 -10.95 32.36
N ASN A 128 10.74 -11.22 32.03
CA ASN A 128 11.70 -11.86 32.94
C ASN A 128 12.31 -10.89 33.99
N GLY A 129 11.92 -9.61 34.00
CA GLY A 129 12.36 -8.63 35.01
C GLY A 129 13.68 -7.91 34.69
N ASN A 130 14.23 -8.07 33.49
CA ASN A 130 15.55 -7.52 33.14
C ASN A 130 15.54 -6.02 32.82
N ILE A 131 14.38 -5.44 32.50
CA ILE A 131 14.26 -4.05 32.03
C ILE A 131 12.93 -3.41 32.43
N THR A 132 12.96 -2.11 32.71
CA THR A 132 11.77 -1.30 33.02
C THR A 132 10.95 -0.98 31.76
N THR A 133 9.63 -0.83 31.90
CA THR A 133 8.73 -0.51 30.77
C THR A 133 9.12 0.80 30.07
N GLN A 134 9.47 1.85 30.84
CA GLN A 134 9.91 3.13 30.30
C GLN A 134 11.21 2.99 29.49
N GLY A 135 12.22 2.32 30.04
CA GLY A 135 13.49 2.11 29.34
C GLY A 135 13.34 1.28 28.07
N LEU A 136 12.45 0.28 28.07
CA LEU A 136 12.11 -0.48 26.88
C LEU A 136 11.39 0.37 25.83
N TYR A 137 10.42 1.19 26.25
CA TYR A 137 9.70 2.09 25.35
C TYR A 137 10.63 3.10 24.67
N ASP A 138 11.58 3.69 25.40
CA ASP A 138 12.54 4.64 24.84
C ASP A 138 13.47 3.96 23.81
N GLN A 139 13.90 2.72 24.08
CA GLN A 139 14.64 1.92 23.10
C GLN A 139 13.82 1.64 21.85
N PHE A 140 12.54 1.30 22.02
CA PHE A 140 11.62 1.05 20.91
C PHE A 140 11.38 2.30 20.08
N LYS A 141 11.25 3.46 20.71
CA LYS A 141 11.11 4.75 20.03
C LYS A 141 12.31 5.05 19.14
N ALA A 142 13.52 4.89 19.67
CA ALA A 142 14.76 5.07 18.89
C ALA A 142 14.89 4.05 17.74
N ARG A 143 14.39 2.82 17.92
CA ARG A 143 14.32 1.81 16.83
C ARG A 143 13.28 2.17 15.77
N ARG A 144 12.14 2.76 16.17
CA ARG A 144 11.05 3.17 15.27
C ARG A 144 11.51 4.18 14.21
N ASP A 145 12.37 5.12 14.61
CA ASP A 145 12.92 6.12 13.69
C ASP A 145 13.84 5.45 12.64
N LYS A 146 14.68 4.52 13.07
CA LYS A 146 15.55 3.72 12.17
C LYS A 146 14.72 2.82 11.25
N GLU A 147 13.67 2.20 11.79
CA GLU A 147 12.74 1.37 11.04
C GLU A 147 12.03 2.17 9.96
N ARG A 148 11.52 3.36 10.28
CA ARG A 148 10.90 4.24 9.28
C ARG A 148 11.86 4.56 8.14
N LEU A 149 13.06 5.03 8.45
CA LEU A 149 14.07 5.35 7.43
C LEU A 149 14.38 4.14 6.54
N LYS A 150 14.51 2.96 7.12
CA LYS A 150 14.79 1.73 6.36
C LYS A 150 13.61 1.31 5.48
N LEU A 151 12.38 1.37 5.99
CA LEU A 151 11.18 0.97 5.24
C LEU A 151 10.83 1.97 4.13
N GLU A 152 11.14 3.26 4.32
CA GLU A 152 11.04 4.28 3.27
C GLU A 152 12.06 4.02 2.15
N GLN A 153 13.31 3.65 2.49
CA GLN A 153 14.34 3.24 1.52
C GLN A 153 13.90 2.01 0.72
N LEU A 154 13.28 1.03 1.38
CA LEU A 154 12.75 -0.19 0.77
C LEU A 154 11.45 0.02 -0.01
N LYS A 155 10.89 1.25 -0.03
CA LYS A 155 9.61 1.59 -0.65
C LYS A 155 8.45 0.72 -0.14
N LEU A 156 8.47 0.36 1.14
CA LEU A 156 7.38 -0.36 1.81
C LEU A 156 6.39 0.59 2.50
N VAL A 157 6.81 1.82 2.78
CA VAL A 157 5.99 2.89 3.31
C VAL A 157 6.27 4.18 2.54
N ASP A 158 5.24 5.02 2.42
CA ASP A 158 5.41 6.36 1.88
C ASP A 158 6.16 7.26 2.87
N LYS A 159 6.96 8.18 2.33
CA LYS A 159 7.69 9.16 3.13
C LYS A 159 6.71 10.07 3.87
N ALA A 160 6.97 10.32 5.14
CA ALA A 160 6.09 11.13 5.98
C ALA A 160 5.91 12.58 5.48
N ASP A 161 6.98 13.19 4.99
CA ASP A 161 7.00 14.63 4.67
C ASP A 161 6.51 14.97 3.26
N THR A 162 6.22 13.98 2.42
CA THR A 162 5.91 14.20 1.01
C THR A 162 4.57 13.60 0.63
N SER A 163 3.64 14.44 0.17
CA SER A 163 2.44 13.97 -0.52
C SER A 163 2.80 13.48 -1.92
N LYS A 164 2.31 12.29 -2.29
CA LYS A 164 2.49 11.71 -3.63
C LYS A 164 1.18 11.70 -4.40
N HIS A 165 1.29 11.72 -5.73
CA HIS A 165 0.16 11.45 -6.59
C HIS A 165 -0.29 9.99 -6.48
N LEU A 166 -1.59 9.74 -6.69
CA LEU A 166 -2.18 8.41 -6.59
C LEU A 166 -1.53 7.40 -7.56
N ASN A 167 -1.00 7.88 -8.67
CA ASN A 167 -0.29 7.06 -9.66
C ASN A 167 1.01 6.46 -9.11
N ASP A 168 1.65 7.16 -8.17
CA ASP A 168 2.92 6.76 -7.53
C ASP A 168 2.70 6.15 -6.13
N ALA A 169 1.43 5.85 -5.80
CA ALA A 169 1.08 5.30 -4.50
C ALA A 169 1.66 3.90 -4.34
N ILE A 170 2.27 3.65 -3.18
CA ILE A 170 2.79 2.33 -2.84
C ILE A 170 1.61 1.41 -2.51
N ASN A 171 1.71 0.15 -2.95
CA ASN A 171 0.81 -0.90 -2.47
C ASN A 171 1.18 -1.26 -1.03
N PHE A 172 0.65 -0.50 -0.08
CA PHE A 172 0.90 -0.73 1.34
C PHE A 172 0.36 -2.09 1.78
N GLN A 173 1.18 -2.86 2.50
CA GLN A 173 0.82 -4.15 3.09
C GLN A 173 1.27 -4.16 4.55
N GLY A 174 0.34 -4.44 5.45
CA GLY A 174 0.64 -4.67 6.86
C GLY A 174 1.43 -5.96 7.07
N SER A 175 2.32 -5.98 8.04
CA SER A 175 3.19 -7.10 8.37
C SER A 175 3.12 -7.54 9.84
N CYS A 176 2.26 -6.91 10.64
CA CYS A 176 2.05 -7.30 12.03
C CYS A 176 1.32 -8.66 12.10
N LEU A 177 2.00 -9.69 12.58
CA LEU A 177 1.44 -11.05 12.69
C LEU A 177 0.66 -11.30 14.00
N GLU A 178 0.68 -10.33 14.92
CA GLU A 178 0.00 -10.39 16.21
C GLU A 178 -1.30 -9.57 16.19
N MET A 179 -2.20 -9.80 17.14
CA MET A 179 -3.46 -9.06 17.23
C MET A 179 -3.26 -7.60 17.66
N CYS A 180 -2.15 -7.29 18.33
CA CYS A 180 -1.67 -5.96 18.68
C CYS A 180 -0.16 -5.88 18.40
N PRO A 181 0.38 -4.81 17.79
CA PRO A 181 1.83 -4.66 17.63
C PRO A 181 2.58 -4.58 18.96
N VAL A 182 3.78 -5.18 19.04
CA VAL A 182 4.67 -5.13 20.22
C VAL A 182 4.91 -3.69 20.70
N PHE A 183 5.20 -2.78 19.77
CA PHE A 183 5.41 -1.35 20.08
C PHE A 183 4.19 -0.72 20.78
N GLU A 184 2.99 -1.05 20.29
CA GLU A 184 1.75 -0.52 20.85
C GLU A 184 1.45 -1.11 22.22
N ARG A 185 1.69 -2.42 22.43
CA ARG A 185 1.55 -3.05 23.76
C ARG A 185 2.39 -2.34 24.81
N ILE A 186 3.69 -2.18 24.56
CA ILE A 186 4.59 -1.51 25.50
C ILE A 186 4.20 -0.04 25.74
N ARG A 187 3.79 0.69 24.69
CA ARG A 187 3.28 2.06 24.85
C ARG A 187 2.04 2.09 25.75
N ARG A 188 1.05 1.23 25.49
CA ARG A 188 -0.20 1.17 26.26
C ARG A 188 0.03 0.72 27.69
N GLU A 189 0.98 -0.19 27.93
CA GLU A 189 1.42 -0.55 29.28
C GLU A 189 1.97 0.65 30.04
N LEU A 190 2.84 1.45 29.39
CA LEU A 190 3.40 2.67 29.99
C LEU A 190 2.32 3.72 30.30
N GLU A 191 1.36 3.87 29.39
CA GLU A 191 0.22 4.79 29.52
C GLU A 191 -0.86 4.27 30.50
N ASN A 192 -0.68 3.08 31.09
CA ASN A 192 -1.70 2.37 31.88
C ASN A 192 -3.04 2.18 31.15
N ASN A 193 -3.00 2.12 29.82
CA ASN A 193 -4.16 2.05 28.93
C ASN A 193 -4.34 0.64 28.34
N VAL A 194 -4.30 -0.38 29.19
CA VAL A 194 -4.50 -1.80 28.81
C VAL A 194 -5.74 -2.31 29.55
N SER A 195 -6.70 -2.86 28.82
CA SER A 195 -7.93 -3.41 29.41
C SER A 195 -7.62 -4.68 30.22
N HIS A 196 -8.46 -4.99 31.21
CA HIS A 196 -8.35 -6.24 31.98
C HIS A 196 -8.44 -7.49 31.08
N LEU A 197 -9.24 -7.43 30.01
CA LEU A 197 -9.39 -8.53 29.05
C LEU A 197 -8.11 -8.79 28.22
N GLU A 198 -7.25 -7.78 28.10
CA GLU A 198 -5.99 -7.85 27.35
C GLU A 198 -4.80 -8.23 28.23
N LYS A 199 -4.99 -8.32 29.55
CA LYS A 199 -3.94 -8.53 30.53
C LYS A 199 -3.72 -9.99 30.87
N GLU A 200 -2.47 -10.28 31.21
CA GLU A 200 -2.02 -11.50 31.86
C GLU A 200 -0.89 -11.15 32.82
N ASN A 201 -1.01 -11.54 34.08
CA ASN A 201 -0.04 -11.20 35.13
C ASN A 201 0.32 -9.69 35.18
N ASN A 202 -0.70 -8.82 35.06
CA ASN A 202 -0.60 -7.35 35.01
C ASN A 202 0.07 -6.74 33.78
N PHE A 203 0.49 -7.54 32.79
CA PHE A 203 1.09 -7.07 31.54
C PHE A 203 0.15 -7.30 30.35
N ALA A 204 0.35 -6.55 29.27
CA ALA A 204 -0.37 -6.77 28.02
C ALA A 204 0.07 -8.11 27.42
N SER A 205 -0.85 -9.06 27.32
CA SER A 205 -0.54 -10.38 26.77
C SER A 205 -0.49 -10.31 25.24
N PRO A 206 0.56 -10.83 24.58
CA PRO A 206 0.62 -10.90 23.12
C PRO A 206 -0.56 -11.65 22.49
N ASP A 207 -1.11 -12.62 23.21
CA ASP A 207 -2.19 -13.49 22.75
C ASP A 207 -3.59 -12.94 23.03
N LYS A 208 -3.72 -11.88 23.84
CA LYS A 208 -5.01 -11.26 24.21
C LYS A 208 -5.14 -9.82 23.77
N ALA A 209 -4.04 -9.08 23.70
CA ALA A 209 -4.04 -7.66 23.37
C ALA A 209 -4.49 -7.45 21.92
N ILE A 210 -5.42 -6.52 21.72
CA ILE A 210 -5.93 -6.16 20.39
C ILE A 210 -5.51 -4.73 20.10
N LYS A 211 -5.03 -4.49 18.88
CA LYS A 211 -4.69 -3.13 18.43
C LYS A 211 -5.87 -2.19 18.65
N ALA A 212 -5.64 -1.13 19.39
CA ALA A 212 -6.62 -0.09 19.66
C ALA A 212 -6.86 0.75 18.39
N PHE A 213 -8.10 1.23 18.25
CA PHE A 213 -8.41 2.20 17.22
C PHE A 213 -7.77 3.55 17.56
N ALA A 214 -6.81 3.98 16.74
CA ALA A 214 -6.19 5.29 16.86
C ALA A 214 -6.73 6.22 15.77
N ARG A 215 -7.26 7.38 16.17
CA ARG A 215 -7.56 8.46 15.23
C ARG A 215 -6.24 9.05 14.75
N PRO A 216 -5.97 9.13 13.43
CA PRO A 216 -4.78 9.81 12.93
C PRO A 216 -4.79 11.26 13.41
N ALA A 217 -3.76 11.67 14.14
CA ALA A 217 -3.57 13.07 14.46
C ALA A 217 -3.28 13.87 13.18
N ALA A 218 -3.61 15.16 13.17
CA ALA A 218 -3.28 16.03 12.06
C ALA A 218 -1.75 15.98 11.82
N SER A 219 -1.35 15.71 10.58
CA SER A 219 0.06 15.56 10.18
C SER A 219 0.83 14.40 10.82
N ALA A 220 0.14 13.39 11.37
CA ALA A 220 0.79 12.16 11.79
C ALA A 220 1.41 11.44 10.57
N PRO A 221 2.62 10.88 10.71
CA PRO A 221 3.24 10.12 9.62
C PRO A 221 2.40 8.87 9.29
N PRO A 222 2.46 8.36 8.05
CA PRO A 222 1.79 7.11 7.68
C PRO A 222 2.23 5.96 8.61
N PRO A 223 1.33 5.03 8.98
CA PRO A 223 1.67 3.89 9.82
C PRO A 223 2.73 3.02 9.12
N LEU A 224 3.59 2.37 9.90
CA LEU A 224 4.55 1.42 9.33
C LEU A 224 3.87 0.08 9.04
N PRO A 225 4.41 -0.74 8.14
CA PRO A 225 3.98 -2.12 7.94
C PRO A 225 3.78 -2.90 9.25
N SER A 226 4.70 -2.78 10.20
CA SER A 226 4.64 -3.43 11.52
C SER A 226 3.52 -2.91 12.43
N ASP A 227 2.92 -1.76 12.15
CA ASP A 227 1.73 -1.27 12.86
C ASP A 227 0.44 -1.92 12.35
N VAL A 228 0.43 -2.43 11.12
CA VAL A 228 -0.81 -2.82 10.43
C VAL A 228 -0.87 -4.33 10.29
N ARG A 229 -2.01 -4.90 10.69
CA ARG A 229 -2.30 -6.33 10.56
C ARG A 229 -2.67 -6.65 9.11
N PRO A 230 -2.11 -7.70 8.48
CA PRO A 230 -2.58 -8.19 7.19
C PRO A 230 -3.98 -8.83 7.32
N PRO A 231 -4.71 -9.02 6.20
CA PRO A 231 -6.10 -9.47 6.22
C PRO A 231 -6.35 -10.77 7.00
N ASN A 232 -5.46 -11.75 6.89
CA ASN A 232 -5.57 -13.02 7.63
C ASN A 232 -5.49 -12.82 9.15
N VAL A 233 -4.66 -11.88 9.61
CA VAL A 233 -4.52 -11.57 11.04
C VAL A 233 -5.70 -10.72 11.54
N LEU A 234 -6.28 -9.88 10.68
CA LEU A 234 -7.53 -9.18 11.00
C LEU A 234 -8.70 -10.16 11.21
N VAL A 235 -8.83 -11.17 10.35
CA VAL A 235 -9.81 -12.26 10.54
C VAL A 235 -9.52 -13.02 11.82
N LYS A 236 -8.26 -13.38 12.09
CA LYS A 236 -7.86 -14.01 13.36
C LYS A 236 -8.27 -13.17 14.58
N ALA A 237 -8.01 -11.87 14.54
CA ALA A 237 -8.36 -10.96 15.64
C ALA A 237 -9.87 -10.84 15.83
N LEU A 238 -10.63 -10.80 14.75
CA LEU A 238 -12.09 -10.79 14.82
C LEU A 238 -12.65 -12.10 15.39
N ASN A 239 -12.13 -13.25 14.95
CA ASN A 239 -12.52 -14.55 15.47
C ASN A 239 -12.26 -14.63 16.98
N TYR A 240 -11.09 -14.17 17.45
CA TYR A 240 -10.80 -14.07 18.88
C TYR A 240 -11.82 -13.22 19.65
N ILE A 241 -12.24 -12.06 19.10
CA ILE A 241 -13.29 -11.25 19.73
C ILE A 241 -14.59 -12.04 19.85
N VAL A 242 -15.00 -12.71 18.77
CA VAL A 242 -16.25 -13.50 18.71
C VAL A 242 -16.22 -14.65 19.71
N ASP A 243 -15.12 -15.39 19.75
CA ASP A 243 -15.01 -16.63 20.52
C ASP A 243 -14.74 -16.37 22.02
N ASN A 244 -14.02 -15.29 22.36
CA ASN A 244 -13.53 -15.06 23.72
C ASN A 244 -14.09 -13.84 24.43
N ILE A 245 -14.52 -12.79 23.70
CA ILE A 245 -14.91 -11.51 24.31
C ILE A 245 -16.43 -11.31 24.32
N LEU A 246 -17.18 -11.79 23.32
CA LEU A 246 -18.62 -11.55 23.28
C LEU A 246 -19.37 -12.09 24.50
N GLN A 247 -18.91 -13.19 25.08
CA GLN A 247 -19.51 -13.79 26.28
C GLN A 247 -19.33 -12.95 27.55
N THR A 248 -18.42 -11.97 27.53
CA THR A 248 -18.15 -11.09 28.67
C THR A 248 -19.00 -9.82 28.66
N LEU A 249 -19.95 -9.69 27.72
CA LEU A 249 -20.82 -8.52 27.57
C LEU A 249 -22.21 -8.72 28.22
N PRO A 250 -22.80 -7.69 28.85
CA PRO A 250 -22.15 -6.44 29.27
C PRO A 250 -21.15 -6.71 30.41
N GLU A 251 -20.16 -5.83 30.56
CA GLU A 251 -19.25 -5.90 31.71
C GLU A 251 -20.09 -5.83 33.00
N LYS A 252 -19.89 -6.80 33.90
CA LYS A 252 -20.57 -6.84 35.21
C LYS A 252 -20.01 -5.81 36.17
#